data_AF-A0A1H6IJY3-F1
#
_entry.id   AF-A0A1H6IJY3-F1
#
_cell.length_a   1.000
_cell.length_b   1.000
_cell.length_c   1.000
_cell.angle_alpha   90.00
_cell.angle_beta   90.00
_cell.angle_gamma   90.00
#
_symmetry.space_group_name_H-M   'P 1'
#
loop_
_entity.id
_entity.type
_entity.pdbx_description
1 polymer ?
#
loop_
_entity_poly.entity_id
_entity_poly.type
_entity_poly.pdbx_seq_one_letter_code
_entity_poly.pdbx_strand_id
1 'polypeptide(L)'
;MIFIDYLYYQITNFYHHFEKDGTHKASGIIVVCTLLSFNLISILIFLQHYYNINTMPLNKYVIIIYCLPIILLVGLRYWKFTSYEEIKEKVEDFSKTIKIIADILVISYAIISFFGLLILSLYVGTLKNTF
;
A
#
# COMPACT_ATOMS: atom_id res chain seq x y z
N MET A 1 8.03 2.34 10.66
CA MET A 1 7.10 1.29 11.17
C MET A 1 5.78 1.89 11.62
N ILE A 2 5.75 2.94 12.45
CA ILE A 2 4.50 3.59 12.94
C ILE A 2 3.52 3.96 11.83
N PHE A 3 3.97 4.55 10.71
CA PHE A 3 3.06 4.94 9.63
C PHE A 3 2.37 3.75 8.94
N ILE A 4 3.11 2.67 8.64
CA ILE A 4 2.54 1.47 8.01
C ILE A 4 1.60 0.76 8.99
N ASP A 5 1.92 0.80 10.29
CA ASP A 5 1.05 0.25 11.34
C ASP A 5 -0.25 1.04 11.44
N TYR A 6 -0.15 2.36 11.39
CA TYR A 6 -1.30 3.26 11.40
C TYR A 6 -2.15 3.12 10.14
N LEU A 7 -1.51 2.97 8.97
CA LEU A 7 -2.17 2.67 7.70
C LEU A 7 -2.94 1.35 7.79
N TYR A 8 -2.29 0.29 8.29
CA TYR A 8 -2.95 -1.00 8.53
C TYR A 8 -4.12 -0.87 9.50
N TYR A 9 -3.94 -0.16 10.61
CA TYR A 9 -4.98 0.08 11.60
C TYR A 9 -6.18 0.79 10.98
N GLN A 10 -5.98 1.89 10.26
CA GLN A 10 -7.11 2.66 9.71
C GLN A 10 -7.87 1.89 8.63
N ILE A 11 -7.17 1.18 7.76
CA ILE A 11 -7.79 0.32 6.76
C ILE A 11 -8.56 -0.81 7.45
N THR A 12 -7.94 -1.50 8.40
CA THR A 12 -8.58 -2.60 9.14
C THR A 12 -9.81 -2.12 9.91
N ASN A 13 -9.73 -0.94 10.53
CA ASN A 13 -10.84 -0.32 11.25
C ASN A 13 -11.98 0.07 10.30
N PHE A 14 -11.67 0.56 9.10
CA PHE A 14 -12.68 0.78 8.06
C PHE A 14 -13.41 -0.52 7.71
N TYR A 15 -12.68 -1.61 7.42
CA TYR A 15 -13.29 -2.91 7.11
C TYR A 15 -14.01 -3.55 8.29
N HIS A 16 -13.59 -3.28 9.52
CA HIS A 16 -14.27 -3.76 10.73
C HIS A 16 -15.74 -3.31 10.79
N HIS A 17 -16.08 -2.17 10.19
CA HIS A 17 -17.48 -1.71 10.10
C HIS A 17 -18.33 -2.57 9.15
N PHE A 18 -17.72 -3.24 8.18
CA PHE A 18 -18.40 -4.03 7.15
C PHE A 18 -18.28 -5.55 7.39
N GLU A 19 -17.18 -6.01 7.99
CA GLU A 19 -16.80 -7.41 8.14
C GLU A 19 -16.76 -7.83 9.61
N LYS A 20 -17.78 -8.56 10.06
CA LYS A 20 -17.98 -8.92 11.48
C LYS A 20 -17.21 -10.18 11.93
N ASP A 21 -16.71 -10.99 10.99
CA ASP A 21 -16.18 -12.33 11.28
C ASP A 21 -14.65 -12.37 11.44
N GLY A 22 -14.01 -11.23 11.72
CA GLY A 22 -12.54 -11.14 11.83
C GLY A 22 -11.80 -11.02 10.50
N THR A 23 -12.51 -11.17 9.37
CA THR A 23 -12.00 -11.02 8.00
C THR A 23 -11.37 -9.66 7.73
N HIS A 24 -11.78 -8.62 8.47
CA HIS A 24 -11.27 -7.26 8.33
C HIS A 24 -9.75 -7.17 8.49
N LYS A 25 -9.15 -8.06 9.29
CA LYS A 25 -7.69 -8.12 9.46
C LYS A 25 -7.01 -8.56 8.15
N ALA A 26 -7.54 -9.59 7.50
CA ALA A 26 -7.03 -10.05 6.21
C ALA A 26 -7.23 -8.99 5.13
N SER A 27 -8.40 -8.35 5.08
CA SER A 27 -8.68 -7.22 4.18
C SER A 27 -7.69 -6.07 4.41
N GLY A 28 -7.41 -5.74 5.68
CA GLY A 28 -6.38 -4.77 6.06
C GLY A 28 -4.99 -5.11 5.51
N ILE A 29 -4.53 -6.35 5.69
CA ILE A 29 -3.24 -6.80 5.17
C ILE A 29 -3.19 -6.68 3.65
N ILE A 30 -4.22 -7.16 2.97
CA ILE A 30 -4.29 -7.15 1.49
C ILE A 30 -4.17 -5.71 0.97
N VAL A 31 -4.98 -4.78 1.48
CA VAL A 31 -5.00 -3.41 0.98
C VAL A 31 -3.68 -2.68 1.28
N VAL A 32 -3.07 -2.88 2.45
CA VAL A 32 -1.74 -2.31 2.76
C VAL A 32 -0.69 -2.84 1.78
N CYS A 33 -0.66 -4.17 1.55
CA CYS A 33 0.23 -4.78 0.57
C CYS A 33 0.00 -4.21 -0.83
N THR A 34 -1.26 -4.03 -1.25
CA THR A 34 -1.61 -3.44 -2.55
C THR A 34 -1.10 -2.02 -2.68
N LEU A 35 -1.32 -1.15 -1.70
CA LEU A 35 -0.87 0.25 -1.75
C LEU A 35 0.66 0.35 -1.83
N LEU A 36 1.38 -0.42 -1.01
CA LEU A 36 2.84 -0.48 -1.06
C LEU A 36 3.35 -1.01 -2.41
N SER A 37 2.67 -2.03 -2.95
CA SER A 37 2.99 -2.60 -4.25
C SER A 37 2.74 -1.60 -5.38
N PHE A 38 1.69 -0.80 -5.32
CA PHE A 38 1.42 0.25 -6.30
C PHE A 38 2.52 1.31 -6.33
N ASN A 39 3.04 1.70 -5.17
CA ASN A 39 4.17 2.61 -5.10
C ASN A 39 5.44 2.00 -5.67
N LEU A 40 5.74 0.75 -5.34
CA LEU A 40 6.89 0.04 -5.93
C LEU A 40 6.78 -0.02 -7.46
N ILE A 41 5.63 -0.45 -7.99
CA ILE A 41 5.41 -0.53 -9.44
C ILE A 41 5.53 0.85 -10.09
N SER A 42 4.98 1.90 -9.46
CA SER A 42 5.11 3.27 -9.96
C SER A 42 6.56 3.71 -10.06
N ILE A 43 7.37 3.40 -9.05
CA ILE A 43 8.82 3.69 -9.06
C ILE A 43 9.52 2.91 -10.18
N LEU A 44 9.19 1.63 -10.37
CA LEU A 44 9.79 0.83 -11.45
C LEU A 44 9.43 1.37 -12.84
N ILE A 45 8.17 1.77 -13.06
CA ILE A 45 7.73 2.40 -14.31
C ILE A 45 8.49 3.73 -14.53
N PHE A 46 8.60 4.54 -13.48
CA PHE A 46 9.30 5.82 -13.55
C PHE A 46 10.79 5.66 -13.90
N LEU A 47 11.49 4.74 -13.22
CA LEU A 47 12.90 4.45 -13.49
C LEU A 47 13.12 3.94 -14.91
N GLN A 48 12.27 3.01 -15.37
CA GLN A 48 12.40 2.48 -16.72
C GLN A 48 12.12 3.52 -17.78
N HIS A 49 11.07 4.33 -17.61
CA HIS A 49 10.66 5.30 -18.60
C HIS A 49 11.64 6.49 -18.71
N TYR A 50 12.05 7.07 -17.59
CA TYR A 50 12.85 8.31 -17.60
C TYR A 50 14.36 8.08 -17.56
N TYR A 51 14.82 6.95 -17.03
CA TYR A 51 16.26 6.66 -16.89
C TYR A 51 16.72 5.50 -17.77
N ASN A 52 15.83 4.93 -18.58
CA ASN A 52 16.10 3.79 -19.47
C ASN A 52 16.76 2.59 -18.76
N ILE A 53 16.48 2.42 -17.47
CA ILE A 53 16.96 1.30 -16.68
C ILE A 53 16.04 0.12 -16.94
N ASN A 54 16.59 -1.05 -17.28
CA ASN A 54 15.79 -2.26 -17.53
C ASN A 54 15.28 -2.89 -16.22
N THR A 55 14.42 -2.17 -15.50
CA THR A 55 13.92 -2.56 -14.17
C THR A 55 12.68 -3.43 -14.20
N MET A 56 11.85 -3.40 -15.26
CA MET A 56 10.66 -4.25 -15.37
C MET A 56 10.86 -5.39 -16.37
N PRO A 57 10.33 -6.58 -16.07
CA PRO A 57 10.34 -7.71 -17.00
C PRO A 57 9.46 -7.43 -18.22
N LEU A 58 9.81 -8.04 -19.37
CA LEU A 58 9.02 -7.98 -20.61
C LEU A 58 7.58 -8.50 -20.39
N ASN A 59 7.41 -9.52 -19.55
CA ASN A 59 6.10 -10.03 -19.19
C ASN A 59 5.54 -9.26 -17.99
N LYS A 60 4.48 -8.48 -18.22
CA LYS A 60 3.78 -7.67 -17.21
C LYS A 60 3.33 -8.46 -15.98
N TYR A 61 3.02 -9.75 -16.12
CA TYR A 61 2.58 -10.58 -14.99
C TYR A 61 3.72 -10.92 -14.02
N VAL A 62 4.97 -10.91 -14.50
CA VAL A 62 6.16 -11.21 -13.68
C VAL A 62 6.43 -10.08 -12.68
N ILE A 63 5.85 -8.89 -12.87
CA ILE A 63 6.00 -7.76 -11.95
C ILE A 63 5.47 -8.07 -10.54
N ILE A 64 4.53 -9.02 -10.42
CA ILE A 64 4.00 -9.43 -9.12
C ILE A 64 5.07 -10.08 -8.24
N ILE A 65 6.10 -10.69 -8.83
CA ILE A 65 7.23 -11.27 -8.11
C ILE A 65 8.02 -10.19 -7.36
N TYR A 66 8.11 -8.99 -7.92
CA TYR A 66 8.78 -7.84 -7.27
C TYR A 66 8.00 -7.36 -6.05
N CYS A 67 6.70 -7.65 -5.97
CA CYS A 67 5.86 -7.33 -4.83
C CYS A 67 5.92 -8.41 -3.73
N LEU A 68 6.45 -9.61 -4.02
CA LEU A 68 6.52 -10.70 -3.03
C LEU A 68 7.26 -10.31 -1.75
N PRO A 69 8.41 -9.60 -1.77
CA PRO A 69 9.07 -9.17 -0.54
C PRO A 69 8.15 -8.31 0.33
N ILE A 70 7.36 -7.41 -0.28
CA ILE A 70 6.39 -6.57 0.44
C ILE A 70 5.29 -7.46 1.04
N ILE A 71 4.70 -8.33 0.23
CA ILE A 71 3.61 -9.22 0.65
C ILE A 71 4.06 -10.13 1.80
N LEU A 72 5.26 -10.71 1.71
CA LEU A 72 5.80 -11.59 2.74
C LEU A 72 6.15 -10.81 4.00
N LEU A 73 6.83 -9.68 3.91
CA LEU A 73 7.23 -8.91 5.09
C LEU A 73 6.02 -8.32 5.82
N VAL A 74 5.09 -7.70 5.10
CA VAL A 74 3.88 -7.10 5.68
C VAL A 74 2.90 -8.18 6.13
N GLY A 75 2.70 -9.21 5.31
CA GLY A 75 1.84 -10.34 5.63
C GLY A 75 2.32 -11.06 6.88
N LEU A 76 3.59 -11.47 6.95
CA LEU A 76 4.14 -12.11 8.15
C LEU A 76 4.06 -11.20 9.37
N ARG A 77 4.33 -9.91 9.20
CA ARG A 77 4.28 -8.95 10.30
C ARG A 77 2.91 -8.90 10.95
N TYR A 78 1.86 -8.63 10.19
CA TYR A 78 0.52 -8.46 10.75
C TYR A 78 -0.23 -9.77 11.00
N TRP A 79 0.22 -10.87 10.39
CA TRP A 79 -0.30 -12.19 10.69
C TRP A 79 0.27 -12.76 11.99
N LYS A 80 1.58 -12.59 12.23
CA LYS A 80 2.30 -13.32 13.28
C LYS A 80 2.97 -12.45 14.34
N PHE A 81 3.52 -11.29 13.96
CA PHE A 81 4.42 -10.53 14.83
C PHE A 81 3.79 -9.31 15.51
N THR A 82 2.73 -8.76 14.93
CA THR A 82 2.07 -7.56 15.46
C THR A 82 0.58 -7.69 15.23
N SER A 83 -0.18 -7.84 16.31
CA SER A 83 -1.64 -7.93 16.23
C SER A 83 -2.29 -6.57 15.97
N TYR A 84 -3.50 -6.59 15.42
CA TYR A 84 -4.32 -5.39 15.28
C TYR A 84 -4.59 -4.75 16.65
N GLU A 85 -4.82 -5.58 17.66
CA GLU A 85 -5.07 -5.19 19.04
C GLU A 85 -3.90 -4.40 19.64
N GLU A 86 -2.66 -4.89 19.48
CA GLU A 86 -1.46 -4.15 19.92
C GLU A 86 -1.30 -2.79 19.24
N ILE A 87 -1.69 -2.68 17.97
CA ILE A 87 -1.61 -1.40 17.25
C ILE A 87 -2.73 -0.48 17.74
N LYS A 88 -3.93 -1.01 17.97
CA LYS A 88 -5.06 -0.24 18.50
C LYS A 88 -4.71 0.39 19.85
N GLU A 89 -4.15 -0.38 20.77
CA GLU A 89 -3.72 0.12 22.09
C GLU A 89 -2.72 1.30 21.93
N LYS A 90 -1.71 1.15 21.07
CA LYS A 90 -0.73 2.22 20.79
C LYS A 90 -1.38 3.47 20.19
N VAL A 91 -2.40 3.30 19.36
CA VAL A 91 -3.12 4.40 18.74
C VAL A 91 -4.06 5.09 19.72
N GLU A 92 -4.62 4.38 20.69
CA GLU A 92 -5.50 4.97 21.72
C GLU A 92 -4.77 6.07 22.51
N ASP A 93 -3.50 5.85 22.85
CA ASP A 93 -2.63 6.80 23.54
C ASP A 93 -2.29 8.07 22.75
N PHE A 94 -2.58 8.12 21.44
CA PHE A 94 -2.27 9.30 20.64
C PHE A 94 -3.20 10.47 20.99
N SER A 95 -2.62 11.68 21.08
CA SER A 95 -3.39 12.91 21.22
C SER A 95 -4.30 13.14 20.01
N LYS A 96 -5.40 13.87 20.19
CA LYS A 96 -6.37 14.17 19.12
C LYS A 96 -5.69 14.79 17.89
N THR A 97 -4.75 15.71 18.10
CA THR A 97 -4.03 16.38 17.01
C THR A 97 -3.17 15.41 16.20
N ILE A 98 -2.47 14.48 16.87
CA ILE A 98 -1.65 13.46 16.19
C ILE A 98 -2.53 12.54 15.35
N LYS A 99 -3.69 12.12 15.88
CA LYS A 99 -4.65 11.29 15.14
C LYS A 99 -5.11 11.98 13.85
N ILE A 100 -5.53 13.24 13.92
CA ILE A 100 -5.96 14.02 12.74
C ILE A 100 -4.85 14.12 11.69
N ILE A 101 -3.62 14.44 12.10
CA ILE A 101 -2.49 14.53 11.17
C ILE A 101 -2.21 13.18 10.51
N ALA A 102 -2.20 12.11 11.30
CA ALA A 102 -1.95 10.77 10.81
C ALA A 102 -3.05 10.29 9.84
N ASP A 103 -4.31 10.63 10.12
CA ASP A 103 -5.45 10.36 9.22
C ASP A 103 -5.29 11.06 7.88
N ILE A 104 -4.99 12.36 7.90
CA ILE A 104 -4.75 13.14 6.67
C ILE A 104 -3.59 12.53 5.87
N LEU A 105 -2.50 12.13 6.54
CA LEU A 105 -1.36 11.49 5.88
C LEU A 105 -1.73 10.15 5.25
N VAL A 106 -2.50 9.31 5.94
CA VAL A 106 -2.96 8.01 5.42
C VAL A 106 -3.87 8.18 4.21
N ILE A 107 -4.86 9.08 4.31
CA ILE A 107 -5.80 9.35 3.21
C ILE A 107 -5.02 9.89 2.00
N SER A 108 -4.15 10.87 2.21
CA SER A 108 -3.32 11.46 1.16
C SER A 108 -2.43 10.40 0.51
N TYR A 109 -1.80 9.55 1.32
CA TYR A 109 -0.96 8.45 0.84
C TYR A 109 -1.76 7.45 -0.01
N ALA A 110 -2.94 7.03 0.44
CA ALA A 110 -3.77 6.09 -0.31
C ALA A 110 -4.20 6.66 -1.67
N ILE A 111 -4.64 7.93 -1.69
CA ILE A 111 -5.01 8.65 -2.91
C ILE A 111 -3.82 8.76 -3.85
N ILE A 112 -2.66 9.24 -3.38
CA ILE A 112 -1.45 9.41 -4.19
C ILE A 112 -0.97 8.07 -4.73
N SER A 113 -1.00 7.00 -3.93
CA SER A 113 -0.55 5.67 -4.35
C SER A 113 -1.42 5.11 -5.47
N PHE A 114 -2.75 5.22 -5.33
CA PHE A 114 -3.69 4.72 -6.34
C PHE A 114 -3.66 5.55 -7.63
N PHE A 115 -3.86 6.87 -7.51
CA PHE A 115 -3.91 7.74 -8.68
C PHE A 115 -2.54 7.93 -9.33
N GLY A 116 -1.46 7.92 -8.54
CA GLY A 116 -0.09 8.01 -9.06
C GLY A 116 0.22 6.86 -10.01
N LEU A 117 -0.07 5.61 -9.59
CA LEU A 117 0.09 4.45 -10.46
C LEU A 117 -0.81 4.55 -11.70
N LEU A 118 -2.08 4.88 -11.51
CA LEU A 118 -3.07 4.93 -12.60
C LEU A 118 -2.67 5.96 -13.67
N ILE A 119 -2.36 7.20 -13.26
CA ILE A 119 -1.97 8.29 -14.16
C ILE A 119 -0.68 7.94 -14.89
N LEU A 120 0.34 7.45 -14.16
CA LEU A 120 1.63 7.09 -14.76
C LEU A 120 1.48 5.96 -15.77
N SER A 121 0.68 4.94 -15.45
CA SER A 121 0.43 3.80 -16.34
C SER A 121 -0.30 4.22 -17.62
N LEU A 122 -1.30 5.09 -17.51
CA LEU A 122 -2.01 5.65 -18.66
C LEU A 122 -1.09 6.51 -19.53
N TYR A 123 -0.29 7.38 -18.90
CA TYR A 123 0.67 8.23 -19.60
C TYR A 123 1.68 7.41 -20.41
N VAL A 124 2.37 6.45 -19.77
CA VAL A 124 3.35 5.61 -20.47
C VAL A 124 2.68 4.72 -21.54
N GLY A 125 1.46 4.24 -21.27
CA GLY A 125 0.69 3.44 -22.23
C GLY A 125 0.28 4.22 -23.48
N THR A 126 -0.13 5.48 -23.34
CA THR A 126 -0.50 6.33 -24.48
C THR A 126 0.70 6.66 -25.36
N LEU A 127 1.86 6.96 -24.77
CA LEU A 127 3.09 7.19 -25.54
C LEU A 127 3.46 5.97 -26.39
N LYS A 128 3.38 4.77 -25.83
CA LYS A 128 3.72 3.53 -26.55
C LYS A 128 2.77 3.17 -27.69
N ASN A 129 1.52 3.65 -27.65
CA ASN A 129 0.54 3.40 -28.71
C ASN A 129 0.54 4.49 -29.80
N THR A 130 1.26 5.59 -29.59
CA THR A 130 1.30 6.74 -30.51
C THR A 130 2.55 6.71 -31.42
N PHE A 131 3.56 5.93 -31.06
CA PHE A 131 4.80 5.69 -31.82
C PHE A 131 4.94 4.21 -32.16
#